data_AF-E2C8V4-F1
#
_entry.id   AF-E2C8V4-F1
#
_cell.length_a   1.000
_cell.length_b   1.000
_cell.length_c   1.000
_cell.angle_alpha   90.00
_cell.angle_beta   90.00
_cell.angle_gamma   90.00
#
_symmetry.space_group_name_H-M   'P 1'
#
loop_
_entity.id
_entity.type
_entity.pdbx_description
1 polymer ?
#
loop_
_entity_poly.entity_id
_entity_poly.type
_entity_poly.pdbx_seq_one_letter_code
_entity_poly.pdbx_strand_id
1 'polypeptide(L)'
;MWTTMLVWTVAVVLLPTPRAVSASGVFELRLKSFVNEYGKDSLGKCCSGSVSRTGECSGVCKTRFRVCLKQYQVKIDTTSACTYGDVVTPVLGENVVNLSANVAMTSFTNPIRFPFEFTWPVSFFFLSVTRACVCVCVCVCTRLV
;
A
#
# COMPACT_ATOMS: atom_id res chain seq x y z
N MET A 1 11.07 56.09 -23.83
CA MET A 1 12.01 55.08 -23.32
C MET A 1 11.78 54.76 -21.84
N TRP A 2 11.56 55.76 -20.96
CA TRP A 2 11.25 55.50 -19.55
C TRP A 2 9.82 54.99 -19.32
N THR A 3 8.83 55.54 -20.02
CA THR A 3 7.42 55.11 -19.90
C THR A 3 7.23 53.61 -20.17
N THR A 4 7.94 53.05 -21.12
CA THR A 4 7.93 51.61 -21.42
C THR A 4 8.57 50.77 -20.31
N MET A 5 9.60 51.27 -19.63
CA MET A 5 10.24 50.61 -18.48
C MET A 5 9.33 50.58 -17.25
N LEU A 6 8.59 51.67 -17.01
CA LEU A 6 7.56 51.75 -15.95
C LEU A 6 6.40 50.79 -16.21
N VAL A 7 5.95 50.68 -17.46
CA VAL A 7 4.87 49.76 -17.84
C VAL A 7 5.29 48.30 -17.66
N TRP A 8 6.52 47.94 -18.06
CA TRP A 8 7.04 46.57 -17.91
C TRP A 8 7.23 46.16 -16.45
N THR A 9 7.74 47.06 -15.60
CA THR A 9 7.91 46.78 -14.17
C THR A 9 6.56 46.61 -13.47
N VAL A 10 5.59 47.47 -13.75
CA VAL A 10 4.22 47.32 -13.23
C VAL A 10 3.56 46.04 -13.73
N ALA A 11 3.75 45.67 -15.00
CA ALA A 11 3.22 44.42 -15.56
C ALA A 11 3.81 43.17 -14.89
N VAL A 12 5.11 43.16 -14.59
CA VAL A 12 5.77 42.04 -13.89
C VAL A 12 5.31 41.94 -12.43
N VAL A 13 5.10 43.07 -11.76
CA VAL A 13 4.62 43.11 -10.36
C VAL A 13 3.14 42.71 -10.25
N LEU A 14 2.33 42.98 -11.29
CA LEU A 14 0.91 42.62 -11.35
C LEU A 14 0.65 41.18 -11.81
N LEU A 15 1.68 40.40 -12.19
CA LEU A 15 1.49 38.99 -12.50
C LEU A 15 1.11 38.22 -11.22
N PRO A 16 -0.08 37.61 -11.14
CA PRO A 16 -0.46 36.81 -9.99
C PRO A 16 0.50 35.63 -9.87
N THR A 17 1.13 35.48 -8.70
CA THR A 17 1.96 34.31 -8.41
C THR A 17 1.12 33.04 -8.59
N PRO A 18 1.61 32.01 -9.30
CA PRO A 18 0.86 30.77 -9.46
C PRO A 18 0.57 30.21 -8.06
N ARG A 19 -0.71 30.11 -7.70
CA ARG A 19 -1.10 29.45 -6.46
C ARG A 19 -0.81 27.96 -6.61
N ALA A 20 0.18 27.46 -5.87
CA ALA A 20 0.41 26.03 -5.75
C ALA A 20 -0.79 25.41 -5.03
N VAL A 21 -1.60 24.66 -5.76
CA VAL A 21 -2.66 23.83 -5.16
C VAL A 21 -1.96 22.59 -4.59
N SER A 22 -1.98 22.45 -3.27
CA SER A 22 -1.48 21.25 -2.60
C SER A 22 -2.62 20.25 -2.49
N ALA A 23 -2.42 19.05 -3.01
CA ALA A 23 -3.37 17.95 -2.88
C ALA A 23 -2.74 16.88 -1.99
N SER A 24 -3.29 16.72 -0.79
CA SER A 24 -2.86 15.72 0.20
C SER A 24 -3.99 14.76 0.51
N GLY A 25 -3.67 13.52 0.83
CA GLY A 25 -4.66 12.53 1.26
C GLY A 25 -4.03 11.33 1.94
N VAL A 26 -4.88 10.37 2.34
CA VAL A 26 -4.45 9.14 2.99
C VAL A 26 -5.14 7.96 2.32
N PHE A 27 -4.36 7.01 1.83
CA PHE A 27 -4.87 5.71 1.39
C PHE A 27 -4.86 4.74 2.57
N GLU A 28 -6.02 4.17 2.89
CA GLU A 28 -6.18 3.26 4.03
C GLU A 28 -6.47 1.83 3.56
N LEU A 29 -5.66 0.87 4.02
CA LEU A 29 -5.87 -0.56 3.79
C LEU A 29 -6.20 -1.24 5.12
N ARG A 30 -7.43 -1.76 5.22
CA ARG A 30 -7.87 -2.52 6.40
C ARG A 30 -7.74 -4.02 6.17
N LEU A 31 -6.95 -4.69 7.01
CA LEU A 31 -6.91 -6.14 7.07
C LEU A 31 -8.13 -6.65 7.86
N LYS A 32 -8.86 -7.65 7.34
CA LYS A 32 -10.06 -8.21 8.00
C LYS A 32 -9.80 -9.56 8.64
N SER A 33 -9.46 -10.54 7.83
CA SER A 33 -9.14 -11.89 8.30
C SER A 33 -8.21 -12.58 7.31
N PHE A 34 -7.50 -13.58 7.81
CA PHE A 34 -6.67 -14.49 7.03
C PHE A 34 -6.84 -15.90 7.59
N VAL A 35 -6.94 -16.89 6.69
CA VAL A 35 -7.15 -18.29 7.04
C VAL A 35 -6.24 -19.14 6.16
N ASN A 36 -5.39 -19.94 6.80
CA ASN A 36 -4.52 -20.94 6.19
C ASN A 36 -4.78 -22.29 6.87
N GLU A 37 -5.88 -22.95 6.49
CA GLU A 37 -6.31 -24.21 7.11
C GLU A 37 -5.25 -25.32 7.02
N TYR A 38 -4.45 -25.29 5.95
CA TYR A 38 -3.46 -26.32 5.66
C TYR A 38 -2.10 -26.06 6.27
N GLY A 39 -1.84 -24.87 6.85
CA GLY A 39 -0.53 -24.53 7.42
C GLY A 39 0.62 -24.59 6.41
N LYS A 40 0.34 -24.24 5.14
CA LYS A 40 1.31 -24.30 4.04
C LYS A 40 1.83 -22.92 3.65
N ASP A 41 3.02 -22.89 3.05
CA ASP A 41 3.62 -21.72 2.43
C ASP A 41 3.21 -21.56 0.95
N SER A 42 3.71 -20.50 0.30
CA SER A 42 3.44 -20.23 -1.11
C SER A 42 4.01 -21.28 -2.08
N LEU A 43 4.91 -22.16 -1.60
CA LEU A 43 5.47 -23.28 -2.36
C LEU A 43 4.74 -24.60 -2.07
N GLY A 44 3.68 -24.57 -1.26
CA GLY A 44 2.90 -25.75 -0.87
C GLY A 44 3.55 -26.60 0.22
N LYS A 45 4.64 -26.13 0.85
CA LYS A 45 5.34 -26.84 1.93
C LYS A 45 4.77 -26.45 3.29
N CYS A 46 4.85 -27.35 4.27
CA CYS A 46 4.46 -27.04 5.63
C CYS A 46 5.39 -25.99 6.25
N CYS A 47 4.82 -24.99 6.91
CA CYS A 47 5.60 -23.92 7.55
C CYS A 47 6.59 -24.45 8.60
N SER A 48 6.19 -25.50 9.33
CA SER A 48 7.04 -26.22 10.30
C SER A 48 8.08 -27.16 9.68
N GLY A 49 8.03 -27.38 8.36
CA GLY A 49 8.86 -28.36 7.66
C GLY A 49 8.49 -29.83 7.91
N SER A 50 7.55 -30.11 8.82
CA SER A 50 7.15 -31.45 9.22
C SER A 50 5.71 -31.77 8.80
N VAL A 51 5.51 -32.93 8.17
CA VAL A 51 4.21 -33.49 7.83
C VAL A 51 3.85 -34.55 8.86
N SER A 52 2.61 -34.53 9.35
CA SER A 52 2.03 -35.55 10.22
C SER A 52 1.88 -36.89 9.49
N ARG A 53 1.66 -37.97 10.23
CA ARG A 53 1.44 -39.32 9.67
C ARG A 53 0.20 -39.39 8.76
N THR A 54 -0.73 -38.45 8.91
CA THR A 54 -1.96 -38.32 8.11
C THR A 54 -1.78 -37.48 6.84
N GLY A 55 -0.59 -36.92 6.59
CA GLY A 55 -0.32 -36.05 5.43
C GLY A 55 -0.62 -34.56 5.66
N GLU A 56 -1.06 -34.17 6.86
CA GLU A 56 -1.34 -32.78 7.24
C GLU A 56 -0.11 -32.09 7.85
N CYS A 57 -0.05 -30.76 7.79
CA CYS A 57 1.05 -30.03 8.42
C CYS A 57 0.92 -30.07 9.94
N SER A 58 1.98 -30.54 10.62
CA SER A 58 1.95 -30.75 12.08
C SER A 58 2.14 -29.46 12.90
N GLY A 59 2.49 -28.34 12.26
CA GLY A 59 2.80 -27.10 12.96
C GLY A 59 2.09 -25.89 12.37
N VAL A 60 2.17 -24.80 13.12
CA VAL A 60 1.51 -23.53 12.82
C VAL A 60 2.43 -22.58 12.05
N CYS A 61 1.88 -21.84 11.10
CA CYS A 61 2.59 -20.78 10.40
C CYS A 61 2.56 -19.49 11.21
N LYS A 62 3.66 -18.76 11.26
CA LYS A 62 3.66 -17.38 11.78
C LYS A 62 3.34 -16.42 10.63
N THR A 63 2.21 -15.74 10.71
CA THR A 63 1.69 -14.92 9.61
C THR A 63 2.10 -13.46 9.78
N ARG A 64 2.82 -12.93 8.77
CA ARG A 64 3.10 -11.50 8.59
C ARG A 64 2.59 -11.03 7.23
N PHE A 65 2.24 -9.75 7.14
CA PHE A 65 1.80 -9.12 5.90
C PHE A 65 2.83 -8.07 5.45
N ARG A 66 3.16 -8.08 4.17
CA ARG A 66 3.85 -6.98 3.51
C ARG A 66 2.89 -6.34 2.53
N VAL A 67 2.68 -5.04 2.68
CA VAL A 67 1.79 -4.24 1.85
C VAL A 67 2.64 -3.25 1.07
N CYS A 68 2.62 -3.40 -0.26
CA CYS A 68 3.34 -2.55 -1.18
C CYS A 68 2.33 -1.77 -2.04
N LEU A 69 2.40 -0.44 -1.96
CA LEU A 69 1.60 0.47 -2.75
C LEU A 69 2.49 1.11 -3.82
N LYS A 70 2.09 0.98 -5.09
CA LYS A 70 2.86 1.52 -6.21
C LYS A 70 1.97 2.00 -7.35
N GLN A 71 2.58 2.74 -8.28
CA GLN A 71 1.94 3.17 -9.52
C GLN A 71 1.39 2.00 -10.32
N TYR A 72 0.33 2.24 -11.09
CA TYR A 72 -0.19 1.23 -12.00
C TYR A 72 0.88 0.71 -12.95
N GLN A 73 0.91 -0.60 -13.10
CA GLN A 73 1.66 -1.29 -14.13
C GLN A 73 0.71 -2.25 -14.84
N VAL A 74 0.77 -2.27 -16.18
CA VAL A 74 -0.01 -3.22 -16.99
C VAL A 74 0.39 -4.67 -16.66
N LYS A 75 1.68 -4.90 -16.44
CA LYS A 75 2.23 -6.17 -15.96
C LYS A 75 2.71 -5.97 -14.53
N ILE A 76 2.13 -6.71 -13.59
CA ILE A 76 2.46 -6.59 -12.17
C ILE A 76 3.84 -7.22 -11.94
N ASP A 77 4.81 -6.39 -11.56
CA ASP A 77 6.12 -6.85 -11.12
C ASP A 77 6.22 -6.85 -9.58
N THR A 78 6.48 -7.99 -8.96
CA THR A 78 6.59 -8.11 -7.50
C THR A 78 7.99 -7.79 -6.96
N THR A 79 8.96 -7.52 -7.83
CA THR A 79 10.37 -7.32 -7.47
C THR A 79 10.79 -5.85 -7.42
N SER A 80 10.10 -4.97 -8.15
CA SER A 80 10.33 -3.53 -8.11
C SER A 80 9.96 -2.90 -6.76
N ALA A 81 10.63 -1.78 -6.45
CA ALA A 81 10.38 -1.01 -5.25
C ALA A 81 8.98 -0.36 -5.24
N CYS A 82 8.41 -0.19 -4.04
CA CYS A 82 7.09 0.40 -3.85
C CYS A 82 7.17 1.93 -3.93
N THR A 83 6.54 2.54 -4.93
CA THR A 83 6.67 3.99 -5.19
C THR A 83 5.88 4.86 -4.23
N TYR A 84 4.75 4.36 -3.71
CA TYR A 84 3.86 5.10 -2.82
C TYR A 84 3.94 4.67 -1.36
N GLY A 85 4.50 3.47 -1.10
CA GLY A 85 4.86 3.05 0.25
C GLY A 85 5.01 1.53 0.39
N ASP A 86 5.81 1.13 1.37
CA ASP A 86 6.05 -0.27 1.75
C ASP A 86 5.91 -0.40 3.26
N VAL A 87 5.01 -1.29 3.70
CA VAL A 87 4.77 -1.55 5.12
C VAL A 87 4.85 -3.04 5.35
N VAL A 88 5.71 -3.45 6.29
CA VAL A 88 5.80 -4.83 6.77
C VAL A 88 5.25 -4.88 8.18
N THR A 89 4.24 -5.71 8.41
CA THR A 89 3.66 -5.91 9.73
C THR A 89 4.54 -6.84 10.57
N PRO A 90 4.50 -6.73 11.90
CA PRO A 90 4.96 -7.82 12.76
C PRO A 90 4.11 -9.09 12.51
N VAL A 91 4.46 -10.17 13.20
CA VAL A 91 3.63 -11.39 13.22
C VAL A 91 2.29 -11.04 13.85
N LEU A 92 1.20 -11.13 13.09
CA LEU A 92 -0.16 -10.76 13.55
C LEU A 92 -0.93 -11.96 14.11
N GLY A 93 -0.42 -13.16 13.92
CA GLY A 93 -1.00 -14.40 14.45
C GLY A 93 -0.50 -15.60 13.68
N GLU A 94 -1.22 -16.70 13.80
CA GLU A 94 -0.81 -17.99 13.27
C GLU A 94 -1.55 -18.34 11.95
N ASN A 95 -2.03 -19.58 11.81
CA ASN A 95 -2.78 -20.04 10.64
C ASN A 95 -4.09 -19.27 10.43
N VAL A 96 -4.72 -18.82 11.51
CA VAL A 96 -5.96 -18.04 11.47
C VAL A 96 -5.74 -16.73 12.20
N VAL A 97 -6.05 -15.62 11.52
CA VAL A 97 -5.90 -14.28 12.05
C VAL A 97 -7.20 -13.52 11.80
N ASN A 98 -7.84 -13.00 12.85
CA ASN A 98 -9.03 -12.17 12.73
C ASN A 98 -8.76 -10.77 13.30
N LEU A 99 -8.77 -9.76 12.41
CA LEU A 99 -8.47 -8.35 12.67
C LEU A 99 -9.73 -7.49 12.48
N SER A 100 -10.91 -8.11 12.40
CA SER A 100 -12.19 -7.43 12.16
C SER A 100 -12.66 -6.67 13.39
N ALA A 101 -12.40 -7.20 14.59
CA ALA A 101 -12.52 -6.48 15.85
C ALA A 101 -11.37 -5.47 15.98
N ASN A 102 -11.59 -4.35 16.69
CA ASN A 102 -10.53 -3.38 17.00
C ASN A 102 -9.49 -4.01 17.95
N VAL A 103 -8.66 -4.90 17.42
CA VAL A 103 -7.53 -5.48 18.15
C VAL A 103 -6.40 -4.46 18.08
N ALA A 104 -6.29 -3.64 19.12
CA ALA A 104 -5.14 -2.78 19.34
C ALA A 104 -3.94 -3.68 19.71
N MET A 105 -3.14 -4.07 18.73
CA MET A 105 -1.86 -4.72 18.99
C MET A 105 -0.82 -3.64 19.27
N THR A 106 -0.02 -3.83 20.32
CA THR A 106 1.01 -2.88 20.75
C THR A 106 2.00 -2.51 19.64
N SER A 107 2.16 -3.37 18.63
CA SER A 107 3.09 -3.22 17.50
C SER A 107 2.42 -3.07 16.13
N PHE A 108 1.09 -3.02 16.02
CA PHE A 108 0.40 -2.92 14.73
C PHE A 108 -0.91 -2.14 14.82
N THR A 109 -1.07 -1.18 13.90
CA THR A 109 -2.29 -0.38 13.74
C THR A 109 -3.02 -0.81 12.48
N ASN A 110 -4.31 -1.13 12.63
CA ASN A 110 -5.23 -1.44 11.53
C ASN A 110 -6.35 -0.38 11.54
N PRO A 111 -6.58 0.38 10.46
CA PRO A 111 -6.04 0.24 9.10
C PRO A 111 -4.59 0.72 8.93
N ILE A 112 -3.90 0.16 7.92
CA ILE A 112 -2.58 0.61 7.45
C ILE A 112 -2.80 1.87 6.61
N ARG A 113 -2.06 2.95 6.93
CA ARG A 113 -2.27 4.28 6.34
C ARG A 113 -1.05 4.69 5.51
N PHE A 114 -1.28 5.10 4.28
CA PHE A 114 -0.28 5.62 3.36
C PHE A 114 -0.60 7.09 3.07
N PRO A 115 0.03 8.04 3.77
CA PRO A 115 -0.14 9.46 3.47
C PRO A 115 0.55 9.78 2.13
N PHE A 116 -0.07 10.66 1.35
CA PHE A 116 0.49 11.14 0.09
C PHE A 116 0.25 12.65 -0.06
N GLU A 117 1.20 13.32 -0.71
CA GLU A 117 1.20 14.77 -0.98
C GLU A 117 1.05 15.07 -2.49
N PHE A 118 0.58 14.08 -3.25
CA PHE A 118 0.31 14.23 -4.69
C PHE A 118 -1.19 14.18 -4.97
N THR A 119 -1.62 14.77 -6.07
CA THR A 119 -3.00 14.65 -6.54
C THR A 119 -3.32 13.18 -6.80
N TRP A 120 -4.14 12.57 -5.94
CA TRP A 120 -4.55 11.20 -6.17
C TRP A 120 -5.31 11.16 -7.48
N PRO A 121 -4.89 10.32 -8.43
CA PRO A 121 -5.48 10.36 -9.75
C PRO A 121 -6.76 9.51 -9.77
N VAL A 122 -7.81 9.95 -9.06
CA VAL A 122 -9.18 9.47 -9.28
C VAL A 122 -9.87 10.44 -10.23
N SER A 123 -10.13 10.03 -11.47
CA SER A 123 -10.96 10.80 -12.37
C SER A 123 -12.41 10.29 -12.30
N PHE A 124 -13.30 11.07 -11.71
CA PHE A 124 -14.76 10.83 -11.71
C PHE A 124 -15.50 11.48 -12.88
N PHE A 125 -14.81 12.01 -13.90
CA PHE A 125 -15.46 12.73 -15.00
C PHE A 125 -15.14 12.18 -16.39
N PHE A 126 -16.20 12.10 -17.20
CA PHE A 126 -16.24 11.72 -18.61
C PHE A 126 -15.50 12.75 -19.49
N LEU A 127 -14.16 12.70 -19.56
CA LEU A 127 -13.39 13.00 -20.78
C LEU A 127 -11.92 12.70 -20.53
N SER A 128 -11.31 11.86 -21.37
CA SER A 128 -9.93 11.34 -21.30
C SER A 128 -9.63 10.41 -20.12
N VAL A 129 -9.95 9.12 -20.30
CA VAL A 129 -9.67 8.04 -19.36
C VAL A 129 -8.18 7.69 -19.40
N THR A 130 -7.33 8.47 -18.74
CA THR A 130 -6.08 7.93 -18.21
C THR A 130 -6.44 7.29 -16.86
N ARG A 131 -6.76 6.00 -16.89
CA ARG A 131 -6.91 5.18 -15.68
C ARG A 131 -5.60 5.28 -14.90
N ALA A 132 -5.57 6.07 -13.85
CA ALA A 132 -4.52 5.96 -12.87
C ALA A 132 -5.00 4.98 -11.81
N CYS A 133 -4.86 3.71 -12.15
CA CYS A 133 -4.96 2.66 -11.16
C CYS A 133 -3.75 2.75 -10.21
N VAL A 134 -3.84 2.09 -9.07
CA VAL A 134 -2.68 1.79 -8.24
C VAL A 134 -2.61 0.28 -8.08
N CYS A 135 -1.40 -0.27 -8.10
CA CYS A 135 -1.21 -1.67 -7.79
C CYS A 135 -1.02 -1.79 -6.28
N VAL A 136 -1.94 -2.50 -5.62
CA VAL A 136 -1.80 -2.88 -4.21
C VAL A 136 -1.37 -4.33 -4.18
N CYS A 137 -0.13 -4.59 -3.76
CA CYS A 137 0.39 -5.94 -3.58
C CYS A 137 0.40 -6.26 -2.08
N VAL A 138 -0.41 -7.23 -1.67
CA VAL A 138 -0.40 -7.77 -0.31
C VAL A 138 0.25 -9.14 -0.36
N CYS A 139 1.47 -9.22 0.15
CA CYS A 139 2.21 -10.47 0.27
C CYS A 139 2.02 -11.03 1.69
N VAL A 140 1.56 -12.27 1.77
CA VAL A 140 1.49 -13.01 3.03
C VAL A 140 2.73 -13.87 3.15
N CYS A 141 3.47 -13.71 4.24
CA CYS A 141 4.63 -14.54 4.51
C CYS A 141 4.34 -15.40 5.73
N THR A 142 4.36 -16.71 5.53
CA THR A 142 4.02 -17.73 6.53
C THR A 142 5.24 -18.52 7.02
N ARG A 143 6.46 -18.13 6.63
CA ARG A 143 7.68 -18.91 6.89
C ARG A 143 8.10 -18.83 8.37
N LEU A 144 8.62 -19.95 8.89
CA LEU A 144 9.45 -19.91 10.10
C LEU A 144 10.68 -19.02 9.82
N VAL A 145 11.02 -18.17 10.80
CA VAL A 145 12.37 -17.59 10.87
C VAL A 145 13.36 -18.74 11.01
#